data_AF-A0A3M1M678-F1
#
_entry.id   AF-A0A3M1M678-F1
#
_cell.length_a   1.000
_cell.length_b   1.000
_cell.length_c   1.000
_cell.angle_alpha   90.00
_cell.angle_beta   90.00
_cell.angle_gamma   90.00
#
_symmetry.space_group_name_H-M   'P 1'
#
loop_
_entity.id
_entity.type
_entity.pdbx_description
1 polymer ?
#
loop_
_entity_poly.entity_id
_entity_poly.type
_entity_poly.pdbx_seq_one_letter_code
_entity_poly.pdbx_strand_id
1 'polypeptide(L)' 'MTTSFEDVKADFDFLEDWEDRYRYIIELGRDMPPLDPALKTEGAR' A
#
# COMPACT_ATOMS: atom_id res chain seq x y z
N MET A 1 -3.22 -11.77 5.81
CA MET A 1 -4.49 -11.38 5.15
C MET A 1 -4.15 -10.21 4.27
N THR A 2 -4.55 -10.21 3.01
CA THR A 2 -4.29 -9.09 2.10
C THR A 2 -5.38 -8.05 2.31
N THR A 3 -5.02 -6.82 2.66
CA THR A 3 -5.96 -5.71 2.77
C THR A 3 -6.62 -5.49 1.41
N SER A 4 -7.95 -5.51 1.36
CA SER A 4 -8.68 -5.28 0.10
C SER A 4 -8.79 -3.78 -0.19
N PHE A 5 -9.10 -3.43 -1.43
CA PHE A 5 -9.32 -2.03 -1.80
C PHE A 5 -10.47 -1.39 -1.01
N GLU A 6 -11.55 -2.13 -0.75
CA GLU A 6 -12.69 -1.62 0.01
C GLU A 6 -12.33 -1.35 1.48
N ASP A 7 -11.45 -2.16 2.07
CA ASP A 7 -10.95 -1.92 3.43
C ASP A 7 -10.10 -0.65 3.49
N VAL A 8 -9.16 -0.48 2.54
CA VAL A 8 -8.35 0.75 2.42
C VAL A 8 -9.25 1.97 2.25
N LYS A 9 -10.27 1.89 1.40
CA LYS A 9 -11.21 3.00 1.19
C LYS A 9 -11.96 3.35 2.47
N ALA A 10 -12.48 2.36 3.19
CA ALA A 10 -13.17 2.57 4.44
C ALA A 10 -12.26 3.22 5.50
N ASP A 11 -11.01 2.79 5.61
CA ASP A 11 -10.02 3.39 6.51
C ASP A 11 -9.75 4.86 6.14
N PHE A 12 -9.62 5.16 4.84
CA PHE A 12 -9.41 6.53 4.34
C PHE A 12 -10.55 7.50 4.66
N ASP A 13 -11.79 7.01 4.79
CA ASP A 13 -12.95 7.85 5.16
C ASP A 13 -12.82 8.39 6.60
N PHE A 14 -12.02 7.76 7.46
CA PHE A 14 -11.72 8.23 8.83
C PHE A 14 -10.45 9.08 8.92
N LEU A 15 -9.58 9.05 7.89
CA LEU A 15 -8.34 9.82 7.86
C LEU A 15 -8.60 11.23 7.31
N GLU A 16 -8.71 12.20 8.21
CA GLU A 16 -8.97 13.60 7.86
C GLU A 16 -7.68 14.36 7.50
N ASP A 17 -6.54 14.02 8.12
CA ASP A 17 -5.24 14.63 7.87
C ASP A 17 -4.53 13.98 6.66
N TRP A 18 -3.92 14.82 5.82
CA TRP A 18 -3.08 14.38 4.72
C TRP A 18 -1.82 13.65 5.20
N GLU A 19 -1.26 14.01 6.36
CA GLU A 19 -0.09 13.34 6.93
C GLU A 19 -0.41 11.89 7.30
N ASP A 20 -1.57 11.66 7.92
CA ASP A 20 -2.02 10.33 8.33
C ASP A 20 -2.33 9.44 7.13
N ARG A 21 -2.93 9.99 6.06
CA ARG A 21 -3.12 9.27 4.78
C ARG A 21 -1.80 8.79 4.18
N TYR A 22 -0.78 9.65 4.20
CA TYR A 22 0.55 9.28 3.71
C TYR A 22 1.20 8.20 4.57
N ARG A 23 1.14 8.35 5.90
CA ARG A 23 1.67 7.35 6.83
C ARG A 23 1.03 5.99 6.60
N TYR A 24 -0.29 5.95 6.46
CA TYR A 24 -1.04 4.72 6.22
C TYR A 24 -0.63 4.02 4.91
N ILE A 25 -0.47 4.76 3.80
CA ILE A 25 0.01 4.17 2.53
C ILE A 25 1.42 3.57 2.70
N ILE A 26 2.31 4.26 3.40
CA ILE A 26 3.68 3.80 3.62
C ILE A 26 3.69 2.51 4.46
N GLU A 27 2.85 2.42 5.48
CA GLU A 27 2.71 1.22 6.31
C GLU A 27 2.17 0.04 5.49
N LEU A 28 1.12 0.24 4.71
CA LEU A 28 0.60 -0.77 3.78
C LEU A 28 1.69 -1.28 2.82
N GLY A 29 2.48 -0.38 2.24
CA GLY A 29 3.58 -0.73 1.34
C GLY A 29 4.73 -1.48 2.03
N ARG A 30 4.99 -1.20 3.32
CA ARG A 30 6.02 -1.89 4.11
C ARG A 30 5.62 -3.32 4.46
N ASP A 31 4.33 -3.56 4.65
CA ASP A 31 3.79 -4.89 4.96
C ASP A 31 3.72 -5.80 3.72
N MET A 32 3.89 -5.24 2.52
CA MET A 32 3.93 -6.04 1.30
C MET A 32 5.19 -6.91 1.22
N PRO A 33 5.06 -8.17 0.79
CA PRO A 33 6.22 -9.02 0.56
C PRO A 33 7.10 -8.40 -0.53
N PRO A 34 8.44 -8.58 -0.44
CA PRO A 34 9.33 -8.10 -1.47
C PRO A 34 9.01 -8.75 -2.80
N LEU A 35 9.02 -7.95 -3.87
CA LEU A 35 8.87 -8.47 -5.23
C LEU A 35 10.02 -9.42 -5.56
N ASP A 36 9.69 -10.61 -6.07
CA ASP A 36 10.66 -11.60 -6.53
C ASP A 36 11.64 -10.96 -7.54
N PRO A 37 12.96 -11.12 -7.36
CA PRO A 37 13.96 -10.62 -8.30
C PRO A 37 13.70 -11.03 -9.75
N ALA A 38 13.16 -12.22 -10.01
CA ALA A 38 12.84 -12.69 -11.37
C ALA A 38 11.76 -11.84 -12.06
N LEU A 39 10.93 -11.14 -11.29
CA LEU A 39 9.87 -10.26 -11.80
C LEU A 39 10.37 -8.81 -12.03
N LYS A 40 11.56 -8.45 -11.52
CA LYS A 40 12.17 -7.12 -11.69
C LYS A 40 12.87 -7.00 -13.04
N THR A 41 12.10 -7.09 -14.12
CA THR A 41 12.59 -6.98 -15.51
C THR A 41 12.58 -5.53 -16.00
N GLU A 42 13.33 -5.20 -17.06
CA GLU A 42 13.34 -3.83 -17.62
C GLU A 42 11.96 -3.36 -18.11
N GLY A 43 11.08 -4.28 -18.55
CA GLY A 43 9.71 -3.95 -18.94
C GLY A 43 8.78 -3.66 -17.76
N ALA A 44 9.20 -3.98 -16.53
CA ALA A 44 8.47 -3.73 -15.28
C ALA A 44 9.05 -2.54 -14.49
N ARG A 45 9.90 -1.72 -15.14
CA ARG A 45 10.54 -0.53 -14.56
C ARG A 45 9.73 0.73 -14.76
#